data_AF-A0A3M2TDV3-F1
#
_entry.id   AF-A0A3M2TDV3-F1
#
_cell.length_a   1.000
_cell.length_b   1.000
_cell.length_c   1.000
_cell.angle_alpha   90.00
_cell.angle_beta   90.00
_cell.angle_gamma   90.00
#
_symmetry.space_group_name_H-M   'P 1'
#
loop_
_entity.id
_entity.type
_entity.pdbx_description
1 polymer ?
#
loop_
_entity_poly.entity_id
_entity_poly.type
_entity_poly.pdbx_seq_one_letter_code
_entity_poly.pdbx_strand_id
1 'polypeptide(L)'
;MDDEVVITRVGGGCTKDSEGNLVLLRDQNADSSTFNSIINSKDANVPVGLIIGDRNTLLGRKLPHRYNVMAYFRVSDIWHEKVGRRTGAKVRFEKLDLECLSWWATQGSPRPAPLSKRQWSIAPETSRCPTCLQTSRRVYNEGWMCLQPACKSFWSMDGLTPESLSFNPDFLNFRTTPDPFTLPQYSLVPNLLSTINEADREVSTLRIAWKGIVCPECNKCISRRFWRGWKCTDDIARLPENQSEPCRFQKMMEMHPASLRSVVDDFELGPIKRALYFDTKFARPEADDQTLYPFRKLTYHIPGVGSITHFVSNRNINSRENGPNDLFRQLQSKDLGLRRYPLQQSVG
;
A
#
# COMPACT_ATOMS: atom_id res chain seq x y z
N MET A 1 -18.63 -10.78 6.83
CA MET A 1 -17.20 -11.11 7.07
C MET A 1 -17.18 -12.01 8.28
N ASP A 2 -16.47 -13.11 8.21
CA ASP A 2 -16.22 -13.98 9.36
C ASP A 2 -14.70 -14.09 9.61
N ASP A 3 -14.30 -15.05 10.43
CA ASP A 3 -12.91 -15.23 10.86
C ASP A 3 -12.02 -15.81 9.72
N GLU A 4 -12.59 -16.37 8.66
CA GLU A 4 -11.87 -17.02 7.55
C GLU A 4 -12.25 -16.48 6.16
N VAL A 5 -13.39 -15.79 6.02
CA VAL A 5 -13.96 -15.33 4.75
C VAL A 5 -14.32 -13.86 4.78
N VAL A 6 -13.90 -13.17 3.72
CA VAL A 6 -14.18 -11.76 3.49
C VAL A 6 -14.92 -11.62 2.15
N ILE A 7 -16.14 -11.09 2.20
CA ILE A 7 -16.88 -10.71 0.99
C ILE A 7 -16.89 -9.18 0.93
N THR A 8 -16.48 -8.63 -0.21
CA THR A 8 -16.47 -7.18 -0.45
C THR A 8 -16.82 -6.88 -1.90
N ARG A 9 -17.18 -5.62 -2.16
CA ARG A 9 -17.29 -5.09 -3.52
C ARG A 9 -15.90 -4.84 -4.08
N VAL A 10 -15.74 -4.97 -5.41
CA VAL A 10 -14.53 -4.57 -6.11
C VAL A 10 -14.41 -3.04 -6.06
N GLY A 11 -13.17 -2.55 -5.90
CA GLY A 11 -12.88 -1.11 -5.87
C GLY A 11 -12.89 -0.47 -7.25
N GLY A 12 -12.95 0.87 -7.27
CA GLY A 12 -12.89 1.67 -8.49
C GLY A 12 -14.24 1.90 -9.15
N GLY A 13 -14.35 3.01 -9.89
CA GLY A 13 -15.60 3.38 -10.57
C GLY A 13 -16.73 3.78 -9.62
N CYS A 14 -16.44 4.10 -8.35
CA CYS A 14 -17.41 4.57 -7.35
C CYS A 14 -17.07 6.00 -6.89
N THR A 15 -18.08 6.75 -6.47
CA THR A 15 -17.93 8.01 -5.72
C THR A 15 -18.70 7.93 -4.41
N LYS A 16 -18.43 8.85 -3.49
CA LYS A 16 -19.32 9.09 -2.36
C LYS A 16 -20.45 10.03 -2.78
N ASP A 17 -21.67 9.71 -2.40
CA ASP A 17 -22.78 10.66 -2.49
C ASP A 17 -22.71 11.71 -1.36
N SER A 18 -23.70 12.60 -1.31
CA SER A 18 -23.83 13.64 -0.27
C SER A 18 -23.94 13.10 1.15
N GLU A 19 -24.38 11.85 1.32
CA GLU A 19 -24.51 11.17 2.60
C GLU A 19 -23.25 10.35 2.96
N GLY A 20 -22.26 10.31 2.05
CA GLY A 20 -21.01 9.58 2.21
C GLY A 20 -21.09 8.11 1.79
N ASN A 21 -22.21 7.64 1.25
CA ASN A 21 -22.38 6.29 0.76
C ASN A 21 -21.65 6.11 -0.58
N LEU A 22 -21.05 4.93 -0.78
CA LEU A 22 -20.37 4.59 -2.03
C LEU A 22 -21.40 4.22 -3.11
N VAL A 23 -21.53 5.10 -4.10
CA VAL A 23 -22.38 4.91 -5.29
C VAL A 23 -21.50 4.59 -6.49
N LEU A 24 -21.89 3.54 -7.22
CA LEU A 24 -21.19 3.10 -8.43
C LEU A 24 -21.48 4.10 -9.57
N LEU A 25 -20.45 4.62 -10.25
CA LEU A 25 -20.52 5.58 -11.38
C LEU A 25 -20.43 4.94 -12.76
N ARG A 26 -19.86 3.74 -12.85
CA ARG A 26 -19.74 2.98 -14.10
C ARG A 26 -19.76 1.49 -13.79
N ASP A 27 -20.10 0.68 -14.77
CA ASP A 27 -20.08 -0.76 -14.61
C ASP A 27 -18.66 -1.25 -14.29
N GLN A 28 -18.57 -2.23 -13.39
CA GLN A 28 -17.34 -2.92 -13.09
C GLN A 28 -17.25 -4.14 -14.00
N ASN A 29 -16.40 -4.04 -15.02
CA ASN A 29 -16.20 -5.04 -16.04
C ASN A 29 -14.70 -5.25 -16.32
N ALA A 30 -14.38 -6.03 -17.36
CA ALA A 30 -13.03 -6.34 -17.81
C ALA A 30 -12.20 -5.11 -18.29
N ASP A 31 -12.77 -3.92 -18.38
CA ASP A 31 -12.02 -2.72 -18.74
C ASP A 31 -11.32 -2.08 -17.53
N SER A 32 -11.66 -2.51 -16.31
CA SER A 32 -11.04 -2.05 -15.07
C SER A 32 -9.78 -2.84 -14.74
N SER A 33 -8.62 -2.17 -14.69
CA SER A 33 -7.36 -2.79 -14.28
C SER A 33 -7.44 -3.48 -12.92
N THR A 34 -8.15 -2.87 -11.96
CA THR A 34 -8.39 -3.46 -10.63
C THR A 34 -9.17 -4.77 -10.72
N PHE A 35 -10.20 -4.82 -11.57
CA PHE A 35 -11.02 -6.02 -11.75
C PHE A 35 -10.21 -7.14 -12.42
N ASN A 36 -9.46 -6.82 -13.48
CA ASN A 36 -8.58 -7.78 -14.15
C ASN A 36 -7.49 -8.32 -13.23
N SER A 37 -6.91 -7.50 -12.36
CA SER A 37 -5.95 -7.99 -11.36
C SER A 37 -6.58 -9.03 -10.41
N ILE A 38 -7.82 -8.81 -9.97
CA ILE A 38 -8.52 -9.75 -9.09
C ILE A 38 -8.84 -11.07 -9.82
N ILE A 39 -9.30 -11.00 -11.08
CA ILE A 39 -9.51 -12.19 -11.92
C ILE A 39 -8.20 -12.95 -12.09
N ASN A 40 -7.13 -12.27 -12.49
CA ASN A 40 -5.83 -12.91 -12.68
C ASN A 40 -5.32 -13.55 -11.38
N SER A 41 -5.51 -12.91 -10.23
CA SER A 41 -5.17 -13.51 -8.93
C SER A 41 -6.00 -14.75 -8.61
N LYS A 42 -7.27 -14.78 -9.01
CA LYS A 42 -8.12 -15.98 -8.87
C LYS A 42 -7.62 -17.11 -9.78
N ASP A 43 -7.46 -16.83 -11.07
CA ASP A 43 -7.16 -17.85 -12.07
C ASP A 43 -5.75 -18.43 -11.91
N ALA A 44 -4.79 -17.61 -11.45
CA ALA A 44 -3.43 -18.04 -11.15
C ALA A 44 -3.22 -18.45 -9.68
N ASN A 45 -4.29 -18.53 -8.86
CA ASN A 45 -4.22 -18.85 -7.43
C ASN A 45 -3.17 -18.03 -6.64
N VAL A 46 -3.03 -16.74 -6.96
CA VAL A 46 -2.05 -15.87 -6.31
C VAL A 46 -2.55 -15.45 -4.92
N PRO A 47 -1.78 -15.69 -3.84
CA PRO A 47 -2.11 -15.18 -2.51
C PRO A 47 -2.20 -13.65 -2.46
N VAL A 48 -3.28 -13.15 -1.86
CA VAL A 48 -3.57 -11.72 -1.69
C VAL A 48 -3.57 -11.36 -0.21
N GLY A 49 -2.74 -10.40 0.21
CA GLY A 49 -2.78 -9.86 1.56
C GLY A 49 -3.92 -8.86 1.73
N LEU A 50 -4.75 -9.04 2.76
CA LEU A 50 -5.84 -8.10 3.08
C LEU A 50 -5.46 -7.17 4.26
N ILE A 51 -5.88 -5.92 4.15
CA ILE A 51 -5.73 -4.89 5.19
C ILE A 51 -7.12 -4.34 5.52
N ILE A 52 -7.44 -4.26 6.81
CA ILE A 52 -8.69 -3.67 7.32
C ILE A 52 -8.42 -2.34 8.04
N GLY A 53 -9.20 -1.32 7.70
CA GLY A 53 -9.15 -0.01 8.33
C GLY A 53 -10.03 0.07 9.58
N ASP A 54 -9.62 0.88 10.56
CA ASP A 54 -10.32 1.10 11.84
C ASP A 54 -11.75 1.66 11.70
N ARG A 55 -12.06 2.27 10.56
CA ARG A 55 -13.41 2.77 10.23
C ARG A 55 -14.37 1.67 9.75
N ASN A 56 -13.94 0.41 9.70
CA ASN A 56 -14.83 -0.70 9.37
C ASN A 56 -15.78 -0.99 10.54
N THR A 57 -17.07 -0.74 10.35
CA THR A 57 -18.11 -1.00 11.35
C THR A 57 -18.66 -2.43 11.28
N LEU A 58 -18.51 -3.10 10.14
CA LEU A 58 -19.09 -4.43 9.88
C LEU A 58 -18.45 -5.54 10.73
N LEU A 59 -17.18 -5.39 11.12
CA LEU A 59 -16.52 -6.35 12.00
C LEU A 59 -17.11 -6.35 13.42
N GLY A 60 -17.74 -5.24 13.84
CA GLY A 60 -18.33 -5.10 15.18
C GLY A 60 -17.30 -5.10 16.32
N ARG A 61 -16.02 -4.84 16.04
CA ARG A 61 -14.93 -4.87 17.03
C ARG A 61 -14.00 -3.67 16.86
N LYS A 62 -13.41 -3.22 17.97
CA LYS A 62 -12.40 -2.15 17.95
C LYS A 62 -11.10 -2.70 17.38
N LEU A 63 -10.66 -2.11 16.27
CA LEU A 63 -9.40 -2.44 15.64
C LEU A 63 -8.23 -1.74 16.35
N PRO A 64 -7.08 -2.41 16.55
CA PRO A 64 -5.99 -1.87 17.35
C PRO A 64 -5.27 -0.68 16.70
N HIS A 65 -5.17 -0.67 15.37
CA HIS A 65 -4.51 0.37 14.59
C HIS A 65 -5.41 0.93 13.49
N ARG A 66 -5.04 2.08 12.91
CA ARG A 66 -5.78 2.70 11.78
C ARG A 66 -5.90 1.77 10.57
N TYR A 67 -4.85 1.00 10.30
CA TYR A 67 -4.81 -0.03 9.28
C TYR A 67 -4.19 -1.28 9.91
N ASN A 68 -4.82 -2.44 9.70
CA ASN A 68 -4.45 -3.69 10.34
C ASN A 68 -4.30 -4.75 9.25
N VAL A 69 -3.14 -5.37 9.19
CA VAL A 69 -2.92 -6.52 8.31
C VAL A 69 -3.73 -7.70 8.85
N MET A 70 -4.56 -8.29 8.00
CA MET A 70 -5.36 -9.46 8.36
C MET A 70 -4.53 -10.74 8.20
N ALA A 71 -4.49 -11.27 6.98
CA ALA A 71 -3.75 -12.47 6.61
C ALA A 71 -3.61 -12.52 5.08
N TYR A 72 -3.03 -13.62 4.57
CA TYR A 72 -3.16 -13.99 3.17
C TYR A 72 -4.47 -14.72 2.91
N PHE A 73 -5.06 -14.40 1.76
CA PHE A 73 -6.28 -14.97 1.25
C PHE A 73 -6.09 -15.40 -0.21
N ARG A 74 -6.89 -16.34 -0.68
CA ARG A 74 -7.15 -16.54 -2.11
C ARG A 74 -8.46 -15.88 -2.50
N VAL A 75 -8.59 -15.53 -3.77
CA VAL A 75 -9.89 -15.17 -4.35
C VAL A 75 -10.64 -16.47 -4.65
N SER A 76 -11.71 -16.78 -3.91
CA SER A 76 -12.48 -18.00 -4.15
C SER A 76 -13.55 -17.79 -5.22
N ASP A 77 -14.20 -16.63 -5.22
CA ASP A 77 -15.33 -16.32 -6.08
C ASP A 77 -15.37 -14.85 -6.47
N ILE A 78 -15.88 -14.60 -7.68
CA ILE A 78 -16.15 -13.28 -8.22
C ILE A 78 -17.49 -13.38 -8.94
N TRP A 79 -18.40 -12.46 -8.68
CA TRP A 79 -19.71 -12.42 -9.35
C TRP A 79 -20.20 -10.97 -9.48
N HIS A 80 -21.21 -10.77 -10.32
CA HIS A 80 -21.79 -9.46 -10.56
C HIS A 80 -23.17 -9.33 -9.93
N GLU A 81 -23.46 -8.11 -9.47
CA GLU A 81 -24.75 -7.68 -8.95
C GLU A 81 -25.27 -6.49 -9.75
N LYS A 82 -26.59 -6.38 -9.86
CA LYS A 82 -27.22 -5.16 -10.36
C LYS A 82 -27.37 -4.16 -9.21
N VAL A 83 -26.74 -3.01 -9.35
CA VAL A 83 -26.77 -1.90 -8.38
C VAL A 83 -27.42 -0.71 -9.05
N GLY A 84 -28.74 -0.56 -8.85
CA GLY A 84 -29.55 0.41 -9.58
C GLY A 84 -29.56 0.12 -11.08
N ARG A 85 -29.02 1.04 -11.89
CA ARG A 85 -28.89 0.87 -13.36
C ARG A 85 -27.54 0.31 -13.79
N ARG A 86 -26.65 0.02 -12.85
CA ARG A 86 -25.26 -0.35 -13.12
C ARG A 86 -24.96 -1.77 -12.63
N THR A 87 -23.84 -2.30 -13.07
CA THR A 87 -23.34 -3.62 -12.71
C THR A 87 -22.13 -3.49 -11.80
N GLY A 88 -22.24 -3.92 -10.55
CA GLY A 88 -21.14 -3.95 -9.59
C GLY A 88 -20.60 -5.37 -9.43
N ALA A 89 -19.29 -5.51 -9.26
CA ALA A 89 -18.68 -6.79 -8.97
C ALA A 89 -18.47 -6.98 -7.46
N LYS A 90 -18.70 -8.20 -6.99
CA LYS A 90 -18.33 -8.67 -5.65
C LYS A 90 -17.27 -9.75 -5.75
N VAL A 91 -16.45 -9.80 -4.72
CA VAL A 91 -15.37 -10.76 -4.57
C VAL A 91 -15.45 -11.39 -3.19
N ARG A 92 -15.22 -12.70 -3.15
CA ARG A 92 -15.08 -13.51 -1.94
C ARG A 92 -13.63 -13.92 -1.81
N PHE A 93 -13.06 -13.60 -0.66
CA PHE A 93 -11.72 -13.99 -0.25
C PHE A 93 -11.84 -15.07 0.83
N GLU A 94 -10.98 -16.06 0.75
CA GLU A 94 -10.87 -17.14 1.73
C GLU A 94 -9.45 -17.21 2.27
N LYS A 95 -9.31 -17.21 3.59
CA LYS A 95 -8.02 -17.22 4.29
C LYS A 95 -7.26 -18.49 3.93
N LEU A 96 -5.97 -18.36 3.62
CA LEU A 96 -5.15 -19.53 3.26
C LEU A 96 -4.85 -20.43 4.46
N ASP A 97 -4.46 -19.81 5.59
CA ASP A 97 -4.21 -20.54 6.83
C ASP A 97 -5.50 -20.70 7.63
N LEU A 98 -6.11 -21.87 7.47
CA LEU A 98 -7.33 -22.26 8.18
C LEU A 98 -7.04 -22.97 9.52
N GLU A 99 -5.78 -23.24 9.87
CA GLU A 99 -5.46 -23.92 11.14
C GLU A 99 -5.22 -22.91 12.27
N CYS A 100 -4.77 -21.70 11.93
CA CYS A 100 -4.63 -20.62 12.89
C CYS A 100 -5.94 -19.85 13.07
N LEU A 101 -6.36 -19.66 14.33
CA LEU A 101 -7.44 -18.74 14.66
C LEU A 101 -7.05 -17.31 14.23
N SER A 102 -7.96 -16.62 13.56
CA SER A 102 -7.73 -15.24 13.17
C SER A 102 -7.68 -14.33 14.39
N TRP A 103 -6.76 -13.37 14.42
CA TRP A 103 -6.68 -12.42 15.55
C TRP A 103 -7.92 -11.53 15.64
N TRP A 104 -8.66 -11.39 14.53
CA TRP A 104 -9.97 -10.76 14.48
C TRP A 104 -11.11 -11.77 14.72
N ALA A 105 -10.87 -12.92 15.36
CA ALA A 105 -11.95 -13.80 15.76
C ALA A 105 -12.79 -13.21 16.90
N THR A 106 -14.02 -13.71 17.11
CA THR A 106 -14.81 -13.33 18.28
C THR A 106 -14.07 -13.76 19.55
N GLN A 107 -14.12 -12.96 20.60
CA GLN A 107 -13.54 -13.34 21.88
C GLN A 107 -14.22 -14.63 22.36
N GLY A 108 -13.41 -15.65 22.66
CA GLY A 108 -13.91 -16.98 23.04
C GLY A 108 -14.29 -17.89 21.86
N SER A 109 -14.06 -17.47 20.60
CA SER A 109 -14.20 -18.38 19.45
C SER A 109 -13.37 -19.65 19.68
N PRO A 110 -13.92 -20.84 19.38
CA PRO A 110 -13.18 -22.09 19.49
C PRO A 110 -12.00 -22.08 18.51
N ARG A 111 -10.96 -22.86 18.83
CA ARG A 111 -9.88 -23.07 17.87
C ARG A 111 -10.43 -23.74 16.60
N PRO A 112 -9.93 -23.36 15.42
CA PRO A 112 -10.39 -23.97 14.18
C PRO A 112 -10.09 -25.47 14.19
N ALA A 113 -10.98 -26.26 13.59
CA ALA A 113 -10.77 -27.70 13.47
C ALA A 113 -9.55 -27.98 12.57
N PRO A 114 -8.72 -29.00 12.87
CA PRO A 114 -7.62 -29.42 12.00
C PRO A 114 -8.12 -29.73 10.60
N LEU A 115 -7.30 -29.49 9.57
CA LEU A 115 -7.70 -29.67 8.16
C LEU A 115 -8.22 -31.08 7.87
N SER A 116 -7.66 -32.10 8.53
CA SER A 116 -8.05 -33.52 8.40
C SER A 116 -9.46 -33.82 8.92
N LYS A 117 -10.02 -32.98 9.79
CA LYS A 117 -11.35 -33.14 10.40
C LYS A 117 -12.41 -32.23 9.77
N ARG A 118 -12.02 -31.36 8.84
CA ARG A 118 -12.94 -30.44 8.16
C ARG A 118 -13.69 -31.16 7.05
N GLN A 119 -14.96 -30.81 6.88
CA GLN A 119 -15.79 -31.30 5.78
C GLN A 119 -15.60 -30.38 4.57
N TRP A 120 -15.00 -30.92 3.51
CA TRP A 120 -14.73 -30.19 2.26
C TRP A 120 -15.78 -30.44 1.18
N SER A 121 -16.69 -31.39 1.39
CA SER A 121 -17.65 -31.90 0.40
C SER A 121 -18.91 -31.07 0.25
N ILE A 122 -19.22 -30.16 1.19
CA ILE A 122 -20.42 -29.31 1.13
C ILE A 122 -20.11 -28.09 0.28
N ALA A 123 -20.20 -28.25 -1.05
CA ALA A 123 -20.09 -27.15 -2.01
C ALA A 123 -21.45 -26.47 -2.21
N PRO A 124 -21.49 -25.14 -2.43
CA PRO A 124 -22.72 -24.45 -2.77
C PRO A 124 -23.31 -25.00 -4.06
N GLU A 125 -24.64 -25.11 -4.11
CA GLU A 125 -25.39 -25.51 -5.29
C GLU A 125 -24.91 -24.73 -6.52
N THR A 126 -24.71 -25.43 -7.62
CA THR A 126 -24.19 -24.85 -8.86
C THR A 126 -25.13 -25.23 -10.00
N SER A 127 -25.60 -24.24 -10.75
CA SER A 127 -26.56 -24.45 -11.83
C SER A 127 -26.12 -23.71 -13.10
N ARG A 128 -26.50 -24.27 -14.25
CA ARG A 128 -26.16 -23.73 -15.57
C ARG A 128 -27.30 -22.88 -16.10
N CYS A 129 -27.00 -21.65 -16.51
CA CYS A 129 -28.00 -20.78 -17.11
C CYS A 129 -28.51 -21.35 -18.44
N PRO A 130 -29.83 -21.48 -18.67
CA PRO A 130 -30.35 -21.97 -19.94
C PRO A 130 -30.12 -20.99 -21.11
N THR A 131 -29.92 -19.70 -20.81
CA THR A 131 -29.80 -18.64 -21.84
C THR A 131 -28.36 -18.41 -22.29
N CYS A 132 -27.42 -18.22 -21.37
CA CYS A 132 -26.01 -17.97 -21.71
C CYS A 132 -25.11 -19.20 -21.55
N LEU A 133 -25.65 -20.33 -21.06
CA LEU A 133 -24.95 -21.58 -20.80
C LEU A 133 -23.79 -21.48 -19.80
N GLN A 134 -23.62 -20.33 -19.15
CA GLN A 134 -22.62 -20.13 -18.10
C GLN A 134 -23.11 -20.74 -16.79
N THR A 135 -22.18 -21.36 -16.08
CA THR A 135 -22.40 -21.97 -14.78
C THR A 135 -22.13 -20.95 -13.68
N SER A 136 -23.05 -20.81 -12.72
CA SER A 136 -22.84 -19.97 -11.54
C SER A 136 -23.26 -20.71 -10.27
N ARG A 137 -22.59 -20.40 -9.17
CA ARG A 137 -22.94 -20.87 -7.82
C ARG A 137 -24.17 -20.14 -7.31
N ARG A 138 -24.95 -20.78 -6.45
CA ARG A 138 -26.02 -20.17 -5.67
C ARG A 138 -25.42 -19.31 -4.57
N VAL A 139 -25.31 -18.01 -4.83
CA VAL A 139 -24.76 -17.03 -3.87
C VAL A 139 -25.80 -16.61 -2.83
N TYR A 140 -27.08 -16.58 -3.20
CA TYR A 140 -28.17 -16.05 -2.36
C TYR A 140 -29.13 -17.13 -1.90
N ASN A 141 -29.73 -16.91 -0.73
CA ASN A 141 -30.64 -17.85 -0.12
C ASN A 141 -31.96 -17.95 -0.89
N GLU A 142 -32.44 -16.83 -1.43
CA GLU A 142 -33.73 -16.70 -2.10
C GLU A 142 -33.85 -17.58 -3.35
N GLY A 143 -32.74 -17.85 -4.03
CA GLY A 143 -32.73 -18.74 -5.19
C GLY A 143 -31.46 -18.64 -6.02
N TRP A 144 -31.39 -19.49 -7.04
CA TRP A 144 -30.35 -19.40 -8.06
C TRP A 144 -30.76 -18.39 -9.14
N MET A 145 -29.80 -17.58 -9.61
CA MET A 145 -29.99 -16.65 -10.71
C MET A 145 -28.72 -16.55 -11.56
N CYS A 146 -28.85 -16.07 -12.80
CA CYS A 146 -27.68 -15.83 -13.64
C CYS A 146 -26.94 -14.58 -13.17
N LEU A 147 -25.65 -14.73 -12.85
CA LEU A 147 -24.77 -13.64 -12.38
C LEU A 147 -23.84 -13.11 -13.49
N GLN A 148 -24.17 -13.38 -14.76
CA GLN A 148 -23.38 -12.95 -15.89
C GLN A 148 -23.98 -11.70 -16.56
N PRO A 149 -23.31 -10.52 -16.51
CA PRO A 149 -23.91 -9.25 -16.96
C PRO A 149 -24.36 -9.22 -18.41
N ALA A 150 -23.68 -9.94 -19.30
CA ALA A 150 -24.02 -10.02 -20.73
C ALA A 150 -25.26 -10.90 -21.02
N CYS A 151 -25.80 -11.60 -20.02
CA CYS A 151 -26.94 -12.49 -20.19
C CYS A 151 -28.27 -11.73 -20.10
N LYS A 152 -29.24 -12.08 -20.95
CA LYS A 152 -30.61 -11.53 -20.88
C LYS A 152 -31.33 -11.88 -19.57
N SER A 153 -30.95 -13.00 -18.95
CA SER A 153 -31.49 -13.47 -17.66
C SER A 153 -30.64 -12.99 -16.48
N PHE A 154 -29.73 -12.03 -16.69
CA PHE A 154 -28.91 -11.46 -15.63
C PHE A 154 -29.79 -10.85 -14.54
N TRP A 155 -29.49 -11.21 -13.29
CA TRP A 155 -30.11 -10.60 -12.11
C TRP A 155 -31.64 -10.71 -12.10
N SER A 156 -32.16 -11.89 -12.46
CA SER A 156 -33.58 -12.21 -12.50
C SER A 156 -33.83 -13.59 -11.89
N MET A 157 -34.87 -13.69 -11.04
CA MET A 157 -35.43 -14.95 -10.53
C MET A 157 -36.88 -15.04 -10.98
N ASP A 158 -37.23 -16.10 -11.70
CA ASP A 158 -38.58 -16.31 -12.26
C ASP A 158 -39.12 -15.10 -13.07
N GLY A 159 -38.22 -14.37 -13.73
CA GLY A 159 -38.56 -13.18 -14.53
C GLY A 159 -38.64 -11.88 -13.72
N LEU A 160 -38.50 -11.92 -12.40
CA LEU A 160 -38.55 -10.76 -11.52
C LEU A 160 -37.16 -10.31 -11.06
N THR A 161 -36.98 -9.01 -10.85
CA THR A 161 -35.76 -8.46 -10.26
C THR A 161 -35.85 -8.56 -8.74
N PRO A 162 -34.89 -9.19 -8.06
CA PRO A 162 -34.92 -9.29 -6.60
C PRO A 162 -34.60 -7.95 -5.93
N GLU A 163 -35.34 -7.62 -4.87
CA GLU A 163 -35.17 -6.36 -4.12
C GLU A 163 -34.23 -6.51 -2.91
N SER A 164 -34.38 -7.59 -2.14
CA SER A 164 -33.58 -7.88 -0.96
C SER A 164 -33.07 -9.31 -1.03
N LEU A 165 -31.76 -9.48 -0.82
CA LEU A 165 -31.08 -10.77 -0.91
C LEU A 165 -30.23 -11.01 0.32
N SER A 166 -30.28 -12.23 0.81
CA SER A 166 -29.44 -12.73 1.89
C SER A 166 -28.46 -13.77 1.35
N PHE A 167 -27.24 -13.83 1.88
CA PHE A 167 -26.27 -14.80 1.42
C PHE A 167 -26.68 -16.22 1.81
N ASN A 168 -26.54 -17.16 0.87
CA ASN A 168 -26.80 -18.57 1.12
C ASN A 168 -25.81 -19.12 2.18
N PRO A 169 -26.28 -19.83 3.22
CA PRO A 169 -25.40 -20.38 4.25
C PRO A 169 -24.32 -21.33 3.73
N ASP A 170 -24.62 -22.17 2.73
CA ASP A 170 -23.64 -23.08 2.14
C ASP A 170 -22.55 -22.29 1.41
N PHE A 171 -22.90 -21.19 0.73
CA PHE A 171 -21.93 -20.30 0.11
C PHE A 171 -21.03 -19.57 1.12
N LEU A 172 -21.61 -19.14 2.25
CA LEU A 172 -20.85 -18.50 3.34
C LEU A 172 -19.90 -19.48 4.02
N ASN A 173 -20.38 -20.68 4.35
CA ASN A 173 -19.67 -21.67 5.15
C ASN A 173 -18.71 -22.55 4.33
N PHE A 174 -18.88 -22.61 3.01
CA PHE A 174 -17.99 -23.36 2.14
C PHE A 174 -16.53 -22.95 2.31
N ARG A 175 -15.61 -23.91 2.36
CA ARG A 175 -14.17 -23.67 2.28
C ARG A 175 -13.62 -24.56 1.20
N THR A 176 -12.82 -24.00 0.32
CA THR A 176 -12.18 -24.80 -0.72
C THR A 176 -11.07 -25.62 -0.07
N THR A 177 -10.80 -26.83 -0.58
CA THR A 177 -9.67 -27.62 -0.08
C THR A 177 -8.37 -26.81 -0.18
N PRO A 178 -7.51 -26.81 0.86
CA PRO A 178 -6.22 -26.14 0.80
C PRO A 178 -5.38 -26.70 -0.35
N ASP A 179 -4.80 -25.81 -1.15
CA ASP A 179 -3.86 -26.20 -2.19
C ASP A 179 -2.44 -26.08 -1.63
N PRO A 180 -1.66 -27.19 -1.54
CA PRO A 180 -0.30 -27.16 -1.01
C PRO A 180 0.66 -26.28 -1.81
N PHE A 181 0.31 -25.94 -3.06
CA PHE A 181 1.14 -25.08 -3.92
C PHE A 181 0.79 -23.59 -3.80
N THR A 182 -0.36 -23.25 -3.21
CA THR A 182 -0.77 -21.86 -2.97
C THR A 182 -0.16 -21.35 -1.66
N LEU A 183 1.14 -21.04 -1.70
CA LEU A 183 1.89 -20.56 -0.55
C LEU A 183 2.26 -19.08 -0.69
N PRO A 184 2.13 -18.27 0.38
CA PRO A 184 2.68 -16.93 0.38
C PRO A 184 4.20 -16.95 0.23
N GLN A 185 4.74 -16.15 -0.70
CA GLN A 185 6.18 -16.07 -0.93
C GLN A 185 6.94 -15.34 0.19
N TYR A 186 6.27 -14.41 0.88
CA TYR A 186 6.89 -13.54 1.88
C TYR A 186 5.93 -13.33 3.06
N SER A 187 6.47 -12.88 4.20
CA SER A 187 5.63 -12.47 5.33
C SER A 187 4.97 -11.11 5.05
N LEU A 188 3.68 -10.96 5.40
CA LEU A 188 3.02 -9.65 5.43
C LEU A 188 3.57 -8.74 6.53
N VAL A 189 4.24 -9.32 7.52
CA VAL A 189 4.89 -8.63 8.64
C VAL A 189 6.38 -9.02 8.62
N PRO A 190 7.17 -8.46 7.69
CA PRO A 190 8.58 -8.80 7.60
C PRO A 190 9.34 -8.24 8.82
N ASN A 191 10.17 -9.08 9.44
CA ASN A 191 11.11 -8.62 10.47
C ASN A 191 12.31 -7.93 9.80
N LEU A 192 12.11 -6.68 9.38
CA LEU A 192 13.16 -5.90 8.73
C LEU A 192 14.37 -5.69 9.64
N LEU A 193 14.14 -5.58 10.96
CA LEU A 193 15.20 -5.31 11.92
C LEU A 193 16.20 -6.46 12.06
N SER A 194 15.75 -7.71 11.95
CA SER A 194 16.68 -8.86 12.01
C SER A 194 17.60 -8.95 10.80
N THR A 195 17.27 -8.27 9.70
CA THR A 195 18.10 -8.26 8.47
C THR A 195 19.08 -7.09 8.42
N ILE A 196 18.99 -6.14 9.35
CA ILE A 196 19.87 -4.98 9.41
C ILE A 196 21.09 -5.35 10.26
N ASN A 197 22.26 -5.46 9.62
CA ASN A 197 23.53 -5.58 10.32
C ASN A 197 24.00 -4.20 10.74
N GLU A 198 23.98 -3.92 12.05
CA GLU A 198 24.39 -2.60 12.58
C GLU A 198 25.89 -2.35 12.51
N ALA A 199 26.70 -3.41 12.38
CA ALA A 199 28.13 -3.28 12.17
C ALA A 199 28.47 -2.82 10.74
N ASP A 200 27.53 -2.95 9.80
CA ASP A 200 27.70 -2.48 8.43
C ASP A 200 27.46 -0.97 8.34
N ARG A 201 28.53 -0.23 8.08
CA ARG A 201 28.49 1.24 8.00
C ARG A 201 27.63 1.75 6.84
N GLU A 202 27.46 0.95 5.79
CA GLU A 202 26.70 1.34 4.61
C GLU A 202 25.19 1.16 4.80
N VAL A 203 24.76 0.39 5.80
CA VAL A 203 23.35 0.01 5.98
C VAL A 203 22.42 1.21 6.13
N SER A 204 22.90 2.31 6.72
CA SER A 204 22.15 3.57 6.89
C SER A 204 21.83 4.27 5.55
N THR A 205 22.61 4.00 4.51
CA THR A 205 22.44 4.57 3.16
C THR A 205 21.63 3.66 2.23
N LEU A 206 21.42 2.39 2.61
CA LEU A 206 20.63 1.46 1.83
C LEU A 206 19.13 1.82 1.88
N ARG A 207 18.44 1.61 0.76
CA ARG A 207 16.99 1.87 0.63
C ARG A 207 16.15 1.14 1.68
N ILE A 208 16.62 0.01 2.19
CA ILE A 208 15.90 -0.76 3.22
C ILE A 208 15.78 0.01 4.54
N ALA A 209 16.82 0.75 4.94
CA ALA A 209 16.82 1.58 6.15
C ALA A 209 15.91 2.81 6.04
N TRP A 210 15.43 3.13 4.84
CA TRP A 210 14.54 4.27 4.59
C TRP A 210 13.06 3.91 4.65
N LYS A 211 12.73 2.61 4.71
CA LYS A 211 11.37 2.09 4.79
C LYS A 211 10.80 2.18 6.21
N GLY A 212 9.47 2.10 6.32
CA GLY A 212 8.82 1.85 7.60
C GLY A 212 9.06 0.42 8.08
N ILE A 213 8.82 0.18 9.37
CA ILE A 213 8.94 -1.15 10.01
C ILE A 213 7.63 -1.49 10.72
N VAL A 214 7.46 -2.75 11.11
CA VAL A 214 6.42 -3.13 12.06
C VAL A 214 7.04 -3.17 13.46
N CYS A 215 6.38 -2.53 14.43
CA CYS A 215 6.83 -2.53 15.81
C CYS A 215 6.84 -3.96 16.36
N PRO A 216 7.96 -4.48 16.89
CA PRO A 216 8.02 -5.84 17.42
C PRO A 216 7.21 -5.99 18.73
N GLU A 217 6.98 -4.89 19.46
CA GLU A 217 6.22 -4.92 20.73
C GLU A 217 4.70 -4.83 20.53
N CYS A 218 4.21 -3.94 19.68
CA CYS A 218 2.77 -3.65 19.56
C CYS A 218 2.18 -3.87 18.14
N ASN A 219 2.99 -4.36 17.19
CA ASN A 219 2.60 -4.62 15.80
C ASN A 219 2.09 -3.42 14.99
N LYS A 220 2.26 -2.19 15.51
CA LYS A 220 1.96 -0.95 14.77
C LYS A 220 2.94 -0.76 13.61
N CYS A 221 2.46 -0.31 12.46
CA CYS A 221 3.34 0.18 11.39
C CYS A 221 4.00 1.51 11.80
N ILE A 222 5.33 1.54 11.86
CA ILE A 222 6.12 2.71 12.19
C ILE A 222 6.69 3.31 10.91
N SER A 223 6.29 4.55 10.59
CA SER A 223 6.91 5.31 9.51
C SER A 223 8.34 5.73 9.87
N ARG A 224 9.25 5.77 8.88
CA ARG A 224 10.59 6.37 9.04
C ARG A 224 10.49 7.91 9.12
N ARG A 225 10.06 8.41 10.29
CA ARG A 225 9.91 9.85 10.55
C ARG A 225 11.22 10.52 10.90
N PHE A 226 12.02 9.84 11.73
CA PHE A 226 13.30 10.35 12.20
C PHE A 226 14.39 9.94 11.20
N TRP A 227 15.28 10.89 10.90
CA TRP A 227 16.41 10.61 10.03
C TRP A 227 17.25 9.42 10.55
N ARG A 228 17.50 9.39 11.86
CA ARG A 228 18.32 8.39 12.54
C ARG A 228 17.62 7.07 12.84
N GLY A 229 16.30 6.94 12.69
CA GLY A 229 15.65 5.72 13.16
C GLY A 229 14.13 5.72 13.16
N TRP A 230 13.59 4.84 13.99
CA TRP A 230 12.18 4.60 14.19
C TRP A 230 11.82 4.76 15.67
N LYS A 231 10.70 5.43 15.94
CA LYS A 231 10.03 5.44 17.25
C LYS A 231 8.58 5.05 17.04
N CYS A 232 8.07 4.12 17.83
CA CYS A 232 6.69 3.65 17.69
C CYS A 232 5.67 4.73 18.09
N THR A 233 5.97 5.43 19.18
CA THR A 233 5.25 6.60 19.67
C THR A 233 6.21 7.79 19.70
N ASP A 234 5.72 8.95 19.29
CA ASP A 234 6.46 10.22 19.30
C ASP A 234 5.58 11.28 19.95
N ASP A 235 6.19 12.30 20.54
CA ASP A 235 5.57 13.34 21.37
C ASP A 235 4.51 14.16 20.60
N ILE A 236 4.55 14.11 19.27
CA ILE A 236 3.62 14.84 18.37
C ILE A 236 2.40 13.98 17.97
N ALA A 237 2.47 12.65 18.12
CA ALA A 237 1.32 11.81 17.88
C ALA A 237 0.36 11.96 19.07
N ARG A 238 -0.73 12.71 18.89
CA ARG A 238 -1.82 12.75 19.87
C ARG A 238 -2.25 11.31 20.16
N LEU A 239 -1.99 10.86 21.39
CA LEU A 239 -2.51 9.59 21.86
C LEU A 239 -4.03 9.74 21.93
N PRO A 240 -4.81 8.83 21.30
CA PRO A 240 -6.23 8.78 21.59
C PRO A 240 -6.40 8.53 23.10
N GLU A 241 -7.29 9.28 23.74
CA GLU A 241 -7.50 9.38 25.20
C GLU A 241 -7.76 8.04 25.92
N ASN A 242 -7.86 6.93 25.19
CA ASN A 242 -8.25 5.60 25.67
C ASN A 242 -7.24 4.50 25.30
N GLN A 243 -5.93 4.78 25.30
CA GLN A 243 -4.89 3.73 25.22
C GLN A 243 -4.11 3.61 26.53
N SER A 244 -3.91 2.36 26.95
CA SER A 244 -2.86 1.91 27.86
C SER A 244 -1.50 2.48 27.46
N GLU A 245 -0.53 2.48 28.38
CA GLU A 245 0.78 3.12 28.23
C GLU A 245 1.35 3.09 26.79
N PRO A 246 1.82 4.23 26.26
CA PRO A 246 2.31 4.30 24.89
C PRO A 246 3.51 3.35 24.70
N CYS A 247 3.49 2.57 23.61
CA CYS A 247 4.62 1.71 23.26
C CYS A 247 5.89 2.56 23.12
N ARG A 248 6.91 2.21 23.93
CA ARG A 248 8.19 2.92 24.05
C ARG A 248 9.27 2.41 23.11
N PHE A 249 8.94 1.43 22.26
CA PHE A 249 9.86 0.90 21.28
C PHE A 249 10.50 2.00 20.44
N GLN A 250 11.83 2.01 20.42
CA GLN A 250 12.63 2.83 19.52
C GLN A 250 13.83 2.04 19.01
N LYS A 251 14.19 2.28 17.76
CA LYS A 251 15.39 1.74 17.13
C LYS A 251 16.08 2.87 16.39
N MET A 252 17.23 3.29 16.93
CA MET A 252 18.08 4.30 16.33
C MET A 252 19.29 3.64 15.71
N MET A 253 19.74 4.18 14.59
CA MET A 253 20.90 3.74 13.84
C MET A 253 21.94 4.85 13.85
N GLU A 254 23.21 4.45 13.86
CA GLU A 254 24.29 5.38 13.61
C GLU A 254 24.27 5.80 12.14
N MET A 255 24.15 7.11 11.89
CA MET A 255 24.19 7.67 10.55
C MET A 255 25.64 7.97 10.20
N HIS A 256 26.24 7.11 9.39
CA HIS A 256 27.60 7.30 8.93
C HIS A 256 27.62 8.39 7.85
N PRO A 257 28.52 9.39 7.95
CA PRO A 257 28.67 10.40 6.90
C PRO A 257 29.00 9.73 5.57
N ALA A 258 28.25 10.06 4.53
CA ALA A 258 28.59 9.71 3.17
C ALA A 258 29.88 10.42 2.77
N SER A 259 30.77 9.68 2.10
CA SER A 259 31.97 10.25 1.52
C SER A 259 31.58 11.28 0.46
N LEU A 260 32.31 12.40 0.38
CA LEU A 260 32.13 13.35 -0.72
C LEU A 260 32.31 12.65 -2.09
N ARG A 261 33.17 11.62 -2.17
CA ARG A 261 33.43 10.85 -3.39
C ARG A 261 32.29 9.91 -3.78
N SER A 262 31.37 9.59 -2.88
CA SER A 262 30.18 8.80 -3.23
C SER A 262 29.04 9.64 -3.80
N VAL A 263 29.15 10.97 -3.76
CA VAL A 263 28.12 11.92 -4.23
C VAL A 263 28.59 12.86 -5.33
N VAL A 264 29.89 13.13 -5.40
CA VAL A 264 30.51 13.88 -6.49
C VAL A 264 30.99 12.87 -7.54
N ASP A 265 30.26 12.79 -8.64
CA ASP A 265 30.69 12.06 -9.83
C ASP A 265 31.92 12.72 -10.47
N ASP A 266 32.72 11.87 -11.11
CA ASP A 266 34.04 12.14 -11.68
C ASP A 266 35.15 12.35 -10.65
N PHE A 267 36.36 11.89 -10.99
CA PHE A 267 37.62 12.05 -10.24
C PHE A 267 38.06 13.53 -10.06
N GLU A 268 37.14 14.49 -10.12
CA GLU A 268 37.42 15.92 -10.32
C GLU A 268 38.26 16.18 -11.58
N LEU A 269 38.26 15.24 -12.53
CA LEU A 269 38.92 15.34 -13.84
C LEU A 269 38.10 16.16 -14.85
N GLY A 270 36.90 16.57 -14.48
CA GLY A 270 36.07 17.44 -15.29
C GLY A 270 36.73 18.80 -15.48
N PRO A 271 36.62 19.41 -16.68
CA PRO A 271 37.22 20.72 -16.92
C PRO A 271 36.63 21.78 -15.99
N ILE A 272 37.48 22.69 -15.48
CA ILE A 272 37.10 23.85 -14.63
C ILE A 272 35.91 24.63 -15.25
N LYS A 273 35.84 24.63 -16.59
CA LYS A 273 34.68 25.06 -17.37
C LYS A 273 34.15 23.87 -18.15
N ARG A 274 32.99 23.33 -17.77
CA ARG A 274 32.27 22.37 -18.62
C ARG A 274 31.88 23.05 -19.93
N ALA A 275 32.11 22.39 -21.06
CA ALA A 275 31.48 22.75 -22.32
C ALA A 275 29.97 22.53 -22.14
N LEU A 276 29.24 23.61 -21.96
CA LEU A 276 27.80 23.56 -21.75
C LEU A 276 27.13 23.47 -23.11
N TYR A 277 26.67 22.27 -23.48
CA TYR A 277 25.73 22.12 -24.57
C TYR A 277 24.34 22.46 -24.04
N PHE A 278 23.79 23.58 -24.50
CA PHE A 278 22.42 23.96 -24.20
C PHE A 278 21.52 23.44 -25.32
N ASP A 279 20.54 22.61 -24.98
CA ASP A 279 19.48 22.22 -25.91
C ASP A 279 18.76 23.49 -26.37
N THR A 280 18.58 23.62 -27.69
CA THR A 280 17.99 24.79 -28.34
C THR A 280 16.54 25.05 -27.91
N LYS A 281 15.88 24.06 -27.29
CA LYS A 281 14.54 24.20 -26.71
C LYS A 281 14.52 24.98 -25.40
N PHE A 282 15.64 25.16 -24.73
CA PHE A 282 15.72 25.83 -23.42
C PHE A 282 16.46 27.17 -23.48
N ALA A 283 16.14 28.04 -22.52
CA ALA A 283 16.77 29.36 -22.41
C ALA A 283 18.28 29.22 -22.13
N ARG A 284 19.09 29.95 -22.90
CA ARG A 284 20.54 30.00 -22.72
C ARG A 284 20.88 31.07 -21.67
N PRO A 285 21.64 30.74 -20.62
CA PRO A 285 22.02 31.72 -19.62
C PRO A 285 23.12 32.65 -20.13
N GLU A 286 23.13 33.88 -19.62
CA GLU A 286 24.28 34.77 -19.70
C GLU A 286 25.34 34.31 -18.70
N ALA A 287 26.56 34.08 -19.21
CA ALA A 287 27.68 33.62 -18.40
C ALA A 287 28.63 34.79 -18.07
N ASP A 288 28.94 34.96 -16.79
CA ASP A 288 29.88 35.95 -16.27
C ASP A 288 30.85 35.28 -15.31
N ASP A 289 32.11 35.22 -15.71
CA ASP A 289 33.20 34.61 -14.93
C ASP A 289 34.08 35.66 -14.22
N GLN A 290 33.79 36.96 -14.37
CA GLN A 290 34.69 38.04 -13.94
C GLN A 290 34.20 38.72 -12.67
N THR A 291 32.93 39.13 -12.62
CA THR A 291 32.42 40.01 -11.56
C THR A 291 32.48 39.40 -10.16
N LEU A 292 32.38 38.08 -10.07
CA LEU A 292 32.34 37.32 -8.81
C LEU A 292 33.34 36.17 -8.82
N TYR A 293 34.48 36.35 -9.49
CA TYR A 293 35.58 35.39 -9.46
C TYR A 293 35.92 35.01 -8.01
N PRO A 294 36.06 33.71 -7.68
CA PRO A 294 36.22 32.57 -8.59
C PRO A 294 34.93 31.81 -8.94
N PHE A 295 33.74 32.35 -8.68
CA PHE A 295 32.49 31.74 -9.13
C PHE A 295 32.25 32.02 -10.62
N ARG A 296 31.60 31.06 -11.28
CA ARG A 296 30.97 31.29 -12.59
C ARG A 296 29.50 31.61 -12.38
N LYS A 297 29.07 32.80 -12.79
CA LYS A 297 27.68 33.25 -12.68
C LYS A 297 26.94 32.91 -13.97
N LEU A 298 25.83 32.18 -13.86
CA LEU A 298 24.93 31.86 -14.96
C LEU A 298 23.57 32.52 -14.68
N THR A 299 23.18 33.50 -15.50
CA THR A 299 21.92 34.24 -15.31
C THR A 299 20.92 33.84 -16.38
N TYR A 300 19.81 33.24 -15.95
CA TYR A 300 18.68 32.86 -16.80
C TYR A 300 17.61 33.93 -16.72
N HIS A 301 17.33 34.59 -17.84
CA HIS A 301 16.25 35.56 -17.94
C HIS A 301 14.94 34.85 -18.31
N ILE A 302 13.91 35.03 -17.49
CA ILE A 302 12.57 34.47 -17.69
C ILE A 302 11.65 35.64 -18.08
N PRO A 303 11.23 35.72 -19.37
CA PRO A 303 10.42 36.82 -19.86
C PRO A 303 9.14 37.04 -19.03
N GLY A 304 8.90 38.29 -18.60
CA GLY A 304 7.72 38.66 -17.81
C GLY A 304 7.73 38.21 -16.35
N VAL A 305 8.77 37.50 -15.89
CA VAL A 305 8.86 37.01 -14.50
C VAL A 305 10.06 37.60 -13.76
N GLY A 306 11.25 37.57 -14.37
CA GLY A 306 12.48 38.03 -13.74
C GLY A 306 13.71 37.21 -14.16
N SER A 307 14.66 37.01 -13.25
CA SER A 307 15.90 36.27 -13.53
C SER A 307 16.26 35.28 -12.44
N ILE A 308 16.82 34.13 -12.82
CA ILE A 308 17.44 33.16 -11.91
C ILE A 308 18.95 33.22 -12.11
N THR A 309 19.70 33.51 -11.04
CA THR A 309 21.17 33.50 -11.08
C THR A 309 21.70 32.26 -10.37
N HIS A 310 22.47 31.45 -11.08
CA HIS A 310 23.14 30.28 -10.55
C HIS A 310 24.65 30.53 -10.46
N PHE A 311 25.19 30.45 -9.25
CA PHE A 311 26.63 30.53 -8.99
C PHE A 311 27.23 29.13 -8.98
N VAL A 312 28.05 28.83 -9.97
CA VAL A 312 28.77 27.55 -10.07
C VAL A 312 30.09 27.67 -9.33
N SER A 313 30.25 26.88 -8.28
CA SER A 313 31.49 26.80 -7.49
C SER A 313 32.52 25.88 -8.13
N ASN A 314 33.78 26.00 -7.71
CA ASN A 314 34.88 25.13 -8.13
C ASN A 314 35.59 24.51 -6.92
N ARG A 315 36.61 23.68 -7.15
CA ARG A 315 37.36 23.00 -6.09
C ARG A 315 37.90 23.96 -5.03
N ASN A 316 38.52 25.08 -5.45
CA ASN A 316 39.10 26.07 -4.54
C ASN A 316 38.06 26.77 -3.67
N ILE A 317 36.83 26.94 -4.16
CA ILE A 317 35.71 27.47 -3.35
C ILE A 317 35.21 26.40 -2.38
N ASN A 318 34.98 25.19 -2.89
CA ASN A 318 34.39 24.09 -2.12
C ASN A 318 35.29 23.65 -0.96
N SER A 319 36.62 23.70 -1.15
CA SER A 319 37.62 23.27 -0.15
C SER A 319 38.06 24.36 0.83
N ARG A 320 37.48 25.57 0.79
CA ARG A 320 37.79 26.61 1.77
C ARG A 320 37.43 26.13 3.17
N GLU A 321 38.14 26.63 4.18
CA GLU A 321 37.74 26.46 5.57
C GLU A 321 36.32 27.00 5.76
N ASN A 322 35.45 26.21 6.40
CA ASN A 322 34.02 26.50 6.54
C ASN A 322 33.27 26.62 5.20
N GLY A 323 33.86 26.13 4.11
CA GLY A 323 33.27 26.12 2.77
C GLY A 323 32.26 24.97 2.56
N PRO A 324 31.73 24.84 1.32
CA PRO A 324 30.74 23.81 0.97
C PRO A 324 31.08 22.38 1.39
N ASN A 325 32.35 21.95 1.32
CA ASN A 325 32.75 20.61 1.76
C ASN A 325 32.59 20.43 3.28
N ASP A 326 32.95 21.45 4.06
CA ASP A 326 32.78 21.43 5.51
C ASP A 326 31.30 21.53 5.88
N LEU A 327 30.52 22.35 5.16
CA LEU A 327 29.07 22.41 5.33
C LEU A 327 28.42 21.05 5.05
N PHE A 328 28.80 20.36 3.97
CA PHE A 328 28.32 19.01 3.67
C PHE A 328 28.65 18.01 4.78
N ARG A 329 29.86 18.08 5.36
CA ARG A 329 30.23 17.26 6.53
C ARG A 329 29.36 17.61 7.75
N GLN A 330 29.14 18.89 8.01
CA GLN A 330 28.35 19.38 9.14
C GLN A 330 26.87 19.01 9.04
N LEU A 331 26.27 19.07 7.84
CA LEU A 331 24.87 18.68 7.61
C LEU A 331 24.62 17.20 7.94
N GLN A 332 25.65 16.37 7.87
CA GLN A 332 25.56 14.93 8.16
C GLN A 332 25.84 14.61 9.63
N SER A 333 26.75 15.36 10.28
CA SER A 333 27.17 15.09 11.66
C SER A 333 26.30 15.78 12.71
N LYS A 334 25.75 16.96 12.41
CA LYS A 334 24.89 17.71 13.34
C LYS A 334 23.45 17.18 13.28
N ASP A 335 22.83 17.05 14.45
CA ASP A 335 21.39 16.82 14.51
C ASP A 335 20.68 18.17 14.27
N LEU A 336 20.18 18.35 13.05
CA LEU A 336 19.45 19.55 12.65
C LEU A 336 17.95 19.47 12.99
N GLY A 337 17.50 18.42 13.68
CA GLY A 337 16.10 18.22 14.01
C GLY A 337 15.21 17.90 12.80
N LEU A 338 15.81 17.49 11.67
CA LEU A 338 15.07 17.15 10.45
C LEU A 338 14.18 15.94 10.69
N ARG A 339 12.88 16.12 10.46
CA ARG A 339 11.86 15.07 10.57
C ARG A 339 11.04 15.05 9.29
N ARG A 340 10.69 13.85 8.81
CA ARG A 340 9.67 13.73 7.76
C ARG A 340 8.33 14.21 8.30
N TYR A 341 7.59 14.94 7.47
CA TYR A 341 6.28 15.43 7.84
C TYR A 341 5.29 14.26 8.04
N PRO A 342 4.44 14.26 9.08
CA PRO A 342 3.51 13.17 9.31
C PRO A 342 2.52 12.98 8.16
N LEU A 343 2.39 11.73 7.66
CA LEU A 343 1.41 11.36 6.63
C LEU A 343 -0.06 11.60 7.06
N GLN A 344 -0.32 11.74 8.37
CA GLN A 344 -1.66 12.06 8.87
C GLN A 344 -2.11 13.48 8.49
N GLN A 345 -1.17 14.37 8.20
CA GLN A 345 -1.41 15.78 7.83
C GLN A 345 -1.15 16.06 6.35
N SER A 346 -0.64 15.08 5.58
CA SER A 346 -0.61 15.18 4.12
C SER A 346 -2.01 14.90 3.59
N VAL A 347 -2.82 15.96 3.57
CA VAL A 347 -4.13 15.95 2.92
C VAL A 347 -3.89 15.92 1.41
N GLY A 348 -4.35 14.86 0.77
CA GLY A 348 -4.54 14.75 -0.67
C GLY A 348 -5.96 14.28 -0.91
#